data_AF-A0A226M9Z7-F1
#
_entry.id   AF-A0A226M9Z7-F1
#
_cell.length_a   1.000
_cell.length_b   1.000
_cell.length_c   1.000
_cell.angle_alpha   90.00
_cell.angle_beta   90.00
_cell.angle_gamma   90.00
#
_symmetry.space_group_name_H-M   'P 1'
#
loop_
_entity.id
_entity.type
_entity.pdbx_description
1 polymer ?
#
loop_
_entity_poly.entity_id
_entity_poly.type
_entity_poly.pdbx_seq_one_letter_code
_entity_poly.pdbx_strand_id
1 'polypeptide(L)'
;ILKKVIREYKDVYSEIVNRAGRTLQQVFGLQMVEIDTKHHIYILTSSLPRVEGENLKQDVQTAKLGLLIVILSFIFMKGNSAKDSAVWEFLRRLRVQPGEKHEVFGDVKKLVTEEFVRQK
;
A
#
# COMPACT_ATOMS: atom_id res chain seq x y z
N ILE A 1 -6.85 11.16 -6.76
CA ILE A 1 -7.80 10.69 -5.72
C ILE A 1 -9.24 11.17 -6.00
N LEU A 2 -9.45 12.47 -6.23
CA LEU A 2 -10.76 13.09 -6.46
C LEU A 2 -11.66 12.38 -7.49
N LYS A 3 -11.17 12.15 -8.71
CA LYS A 3 -11.99 11.58 -9.80
C LYS A 3 -12.35 10.08 -9.61
N LYS A 4 -11.51 9.32 -8.92
CA LYS A 4 -11.62 7.85 -8.86
C LYS A 4 -12.22 7.34 -7.55
N VAL A 5 -11.87 7.98 -6.43
CA VAL A 5 -12.24 7.56 -5.08
C VAL A 5 -13.34 8.47 -4.52
N ILE A 6 -13.17 9.79 -4.61
CA ILE A 6 -14.07 10.76 -3.95
C ILE A 6 -15.37 10.94 -4.73
N ARG A 7 -15.30 11.05 -6.06
CA ARG A 7 -16.47 11.11 -6.97
C ARG A 7 -17.52 12.13 -6.54
N GLU A 8 -18.68 11.69 -6.03
CA GLU A 8 -19.76 12.54 -5.53
C GLU A 8 -19.49 13.15 -4.14
N TYR A 9 -18.62 12.56 -3.31
CA TYR A 9 -18.34 12.99 -1.94
C TYR A 9 -17.37 14.18 -1.83
N LYS A 10 -17.45 15.13 -2.77
CA LYS A 10 -16.49 16.25 -2.86
C LYS A 10 -16.58 17.20 -1.67
N ASP A 11 -17.79 17.38 -1.17
CA ASP A 11 -18.19 18.18 -0.02
C ASP A 11 -17.58 17.69 1.29
N VAL A 12 -17.28 16.39 1.41
CA VAL A 12 -16.60 15.78 2.58
C VAL A 12 -15.18 15.32 2.27
N TYR A 13 -14.60 15.77 1.16
CA TYR A 13 -13.27 15.39 0.70
C TYR A 13 -12.19 15.51 1.78
N SER A 14 -12.16 16.67 2.45
CA SER A 14 -11.19 16.99 3.49
C SER A 14 -11.26 16.00 4.65
N GLU A 15 -12.47 15.58 5.04
CA GLU A 15 -12.67 14.61 6.10
C GLU A 15 -12.19 13.21 5.69
N ILE A 16 -12.49 12.79 4.46
CA ILE A 16 -12.04 11.49 3.93
C ILE A 16 -10.51 11.43 3.91
N VAL A 17 -9.86 12.45 3.36
CA VAL A 17 -8.40 12.53 3.27
C VAL A 17 -7.78 12.59 4.66
N ASN A 18 -8.33 13.37 5.60
CA ASN A 18 -7.83 13.43 6.96
C ASN A 18 -7.99 12.10 7.71
N ARG A 19 -9.11 11.40 7.56
CA ARG A 19 -9.30 10.05 8.14
C ARG A 19 -8.34 9.04 7.53
N ALA A 20 -8.16 9.07 6.20
CA ALA A 20 -7.21 8.21 5.51
C ALA A 20 -5.76 8.47 5.98
N GLY A 21 -5.35 9.74 6.09
CA GLY A 21 -4.04 10.14 6.60
C GLY A 21 -3.78 9.66 8.02
N ARG A 22 -4.76 9.81 8.93
CA ARG A 22 -4.66 9.28 10.30
C ARG A 22 -4.53 7.76 10.32
N THR A 23 -5.32 7.06 9.51
CA THR A 23 -5.26 5.59 9.42
C THR A 23 -3.89 5.14 8.89
N LEU A 24 -3.39 5.80 7.85
CA LEU A 24 -2.06 5.54 7.28
C LEU A 24 -0.96 5.72 8.33
N GLN A 25 -1.06 6.76 9.15
CA GLN A 25 -0.07 7.01 10.18
C GLN A 25 -0.17 6.01 11.35
N GLN A 26 -1.38 5.79 11.88
CA GLN A 26 -1.59 5.01 13.11
C GLN A 26 -1.44 3.51 12.88
N VAL A 27 -1.88 3.01 11.72
CA VAL A 27 -1.90 1.57 11.42
C VAL A 27 -0.64 1.15 10.67
N PHE A 28 -0.16 2.01 9.77
CA PHE A 28 0.90 1.64 8.82
C PHE A 28 2.21 2.41 9.01
N GLY A 29 2.27 3.39 9.93
CA GLY A 29 3.47 4.21 10.14
C GLY A 29 3.82 5.09 8.93
N LEU A 30 2.84 5.39 8.08
CA LEU A 30 3.00 6.20 6.87
C LEU A 30 2.31 7.55 7.05
N GLN A 31 3.08 8.62 6.92
CA GLN A 31 2.56 9.97 6.92
C GLN A 31 2.19 10.39 5.50
N MET A 32 0.97 10.91 5.34
CA MET A 32 0.52 11.49 4.07
C MET A 32 0.80 12.99 4.08
N VAL A 33 1.60 13.45 3.12
CA VAL A 33 2.03 14.84 3.00
C VAL A 33 1.53 15.40 1.67
N GLU A 34 0.82 16.53 1.72
CA GLU A 34 0.40 17.26 0.53
C GLU A 34 1.57 18.09 0.00
N ILE A 35 1.95 17.87 -1.25
CA ILE A 35 3.06 18.58 -1.92
C ILE A 35 2.56 19.62 -2.93
N ASP A 36 1.32 19.48 -3.37
CA ASP A 36 0.65 20.43 -4.25
C ASP A 36 -0.82 20.53 -3.88
N THR A 37 -1.19 21.63 -3.25
CA THR A 37 -2.56 21.93 -2.83
C THR A 37 -3.47 22.28 -3.99
N LYS A 38 -2.92 22.77 -5.11
CA LYS A 38 -3.68 23.20 -6.28
C LYS A 38 -4.15 22.02 -7.10
N HIS A 39 -3.33 20.98 -7.19
CA HIS A 39 -3.64 19.74 -7.91
C HIS A 39 -3.97 18.56 -6.99
N HIS A 40 -3.97 18.77 -5.67
CA HIS A 40 -4.22 17.74 -4.65
C HIS A 40 -3.30 16.52 -4.82
N ILE A 41 -1.99 16.80 -4.88
CA ILE A 41 -0.95 15.78 -5.00
C ILE A 41 -0.36 15.51 -3.62
N TYR A 42 -0.31 14.23 -3.26
CA TYR A 42 0.17 13.74 -1.98
C TYR A 42 1.30 12.74 -2.18
N ILE A 43 2.25 12.74 -1.27
CA ILE A 43 3.26 11.71 -1.11
C ILE A 43 3.03 10.98 0.21
N LEU A 44 3.55 9.74 0.30
CA LEU A 44 3.60 8.98 1.54
C LEU A 44 5.05 8.93 2.01
N THR A 45 5.30 9.38 3.23
CA THR A 45 6.60 9.30 3.90
C THR A 45 6.53 8.30 5.05
N SER A 46 7.55 7.48 5.21
CA SER A 46 7.62 6.57 6.36
C SER A 46 8.07 7.34 7.60
N SER A 47 7.31 7.26 8.70
CA SER A 47 7.70 7.81 10.01
C SER A 47 8.41 6.78 10.88
N LEU A 48 8.71 5.60 10.34
CA LEU A 48 9.44 4.55 11.06
C LEU A 48 10.93 4.94 11.18
N PRO A 49 11.56 4.76 12.36
CA PRO A 49 12.98 5.06 12.53
C PRO A 49 13.82 4.26 11.54
N ARG A 50 14.62 4.95 10.73
CA ARG A 50 15.61 4.31 9.87
C ARG A 50 16.79 3.88 10.73
N VAL A 51 17.17 2.61 10.65
CA VAL A 51 18.37 2.12 11.33
C VAL A 51 19.54 2.36 10.38
N GLU A 52 20.43 3.28 10.75
CA GLU A 52 21.61 3.60 9.95
C GLU A 52 22.56 2.40 9.90
N GLY A 53 22.65 1.74 8.73
CA GLY A 53 23.65 0.70 8.47
C GLY A 53 23.23 -0.43 7.53
N GLU A 54 21.94 -0.68 7.33
CA GLU A 54 21.43 -1.85 6.57
C GLU A 54 20.65 -1.48 5.29
N ASN A 55 21.06 -0.38 4.65
CA ASN A 55 20.26 0.43 3.73
C ASN A 55 19.54 -0.30 2.57
N LEU A 56 20.07 -1.41 2.04
CA LEU A 56 19.41 -2.12 0.92
C LEU A 56 18.46 -3.24 1.38
N LYS A 57 18.84 -3.99 2.44
CA LYS A 57 17.99 -5.07 2.95
C LYS A 57 16.79 -4.52 3.71
N GLN A 58 16.98 -3.46 4.48
CA GLN A 58 15.89 -2.82 5.22
C GLN A 58 14.87 -2.16 4.26
N ASP A 59 15.32 -1.56 3.15
CA ASP A 59 14.44 -0.94 2.16
C ASP A 59 13.57 -1.99 1.44
N VAL A 60 14.16 -3.14 1.05
CA VAL A 60 13.41 -4.26 0.47
C VAL A 60 12.40 -4.85 1.46
N GLN A 61 12.75 -5.01 2.74
CA GLN A 61 11.79 -5.49 3.75
C GLN A 61 10.67 -4.47 3.99
N THR A 62 10.99 -3.18 4.02
CA THR A 62 10.00 -2.10 4.13
C THR A 62 9.05 -2.10 2.93
N ALA A 63 9.58 -2.29 1.72
CA ALA A 63 8.76 -2.41 0.51
C ALA A 63 7.85 -3.65 0.54
N LYS A 64 8.35 -4.80 0.99
CA LYS A 64 7.55 -6.03 1.17
C LYS A 64 6.42 -5.81 2.18
N LEU A 65 6.68 -5.15 3.31
CA LEU A 65 5.64 -4.78 4.29
C LEU A 65 4.61 -3.83 3.67
N GLY A 66 5.05 -2.83 2.89
CA GLY A 66 4.16 -1.94 2.15
C GLY A 66 3.23 -2.70 1.20
N LEU A 67 3.76 -3.68 0.46
CA LEU A 67 2.96 -4.53 -0.41
C LEU A 67 1.95 -5.38 0.37
N LEU A 68 2.36 -5.97 1.49
CA LEU A 68 1.48 -6.73 2.38
C LEU A 68 0.31 -5.87 2.88
N ILE A 69 0.60 -4.66 3.34
CA ILE A 69 -0.40 -3.69 3.79
C ILE A 69 -1.42 -3.37 2.69
N VAL A 70 -0.95 -3.19 1.46
CA VAL A 70 -1.80 -2.91 0.30
C VAL A 70 -2.72 -4.10 -0.03
N ILE A 71 -2.21 -5.33 0.05
CA ILE A 71 -3.00 -6.56 -0.15
C ILE A 71 -4.05 -6.70 0.96
N LEU A 72 -3.66 -6.55 2.23
CA LEU A 72 -4.57 -6.65 3.38
C LEU A 72 -5.66 -5.57 3.31
N SER A 73 -5.30 -4.35 2.93
CA SER A 73 -6.27 -3.26 2.73
C SER A 73 -7.29 -3.61 1.65
N PHE A 74 -6.84 -4.21 0.54
CA PHE A 74 -7.74 -4.66 -0.53
C PHE A 74 -8.68 -5.79 -0.05
N ILE A 75 -8.17 -6.76 0.71
CA ILE A 75 -8.98 -7.85 1.30
C ILE A 75 -10.02 -7.27 2.27
N PHE A 76 -9.60 -6.35 3.14
CA PHE A 76 -10.49 -5.65 4.05
C PHE A 76 -11.61 -4.92 3.29
N MET A 77 -11.27 -4.17 2.23
CA MET A 77 -12.23 -3.50 1.35
C MET A 77 -13.21 -4.47 0.64
N LYS A 78 -12.89 -5.76 0.55
CA LYS A 78 -13.76 -6.81 -0.02
C LYS A 78 -14.62 -7.54 1.02
N GLY A 79 -14.60 -7.10 2.28
CA GLY A 79 -15.36 -7.73 3.36
C GLY A 79 -14.57 -8.85 4.05
N ASN A 80 -13.27 -8.62 4.28
CA ASN A 80 -12.33 -9.54 4.93
C ASN A 80 -12.04 -10.85 4.19
N SER A 81 -12.54 -11.00 2.96
CA SER A 81 -12.24 -12.14 2.10
C SER A 81 -12.22 -11.70 0.64
N ALA A 82 -11.27 -12.22 -0.12
CA ALA A 82 -11.17 -12.00 -1.56
C ALA A 82 -10.75 -13.30 -2.24
N LYS A 83 -11.32 -13.58 -3.43
CA LYS A 83 -10.83 -14.66 -4.28
C LYS A 83 -9.40 -14.35 -4.73
N ASP A 84 -8.55 -15.35 -4.82
CA ASP A 84 -7.18 -15.23 -5.34
C ASP A 84 -7.13 -14.45 -6.65
N SER A 85 -8.04 -14.76 -7.59
CA SER A 85 -8.12 -14.07 -8.88
C SER A 85 -8.31 -12.56 -8.75
N ALA A 86 -9.09 -12.10 -7.77
CA ALA A 86 -9.32 -10.67 -7.52
C ALA A 86 -8.06 -10.00 -6.94
N VAL A 87 -7.33 -10.69 -6.06
CA VAL A 87 -6.04 -10.20 -5.53
C VAL A 87 -5.00 -10.10 -6.65
N TRP A 88 -4.90 -11.11 -7.50
CA TRP A 88 -3.98 -11.10 -8.64
C TRP A 88 -4.33 -10.03 -9.68
N GLU A 89 -5.62 -9.80 -9.95
CA GLU A 89 -6.04 -8.71 -10.84
C GLU A 89 -5.69 -7.34 -10.26
N PHE A 90 -5.88 -7.16 -8.95
CA PHE A 90 -5.51 -5.95 -8.23
C PHE A 90 -3.99 -5.70 -8.28
N LEU A 91 -3.17 -6.70 -7.99
CA LEU A 91 -1.71 -6.62 -8.08
C LEU A 91 -1.25 -6.29 -9.52
N ARG A 92 -1.88 -6.89 -10.54
CA ARG A 92 -1.60 -6.57 -11.94
C ARG A 92 -1.87 -5.10 -12.28
N ARG A 93 -2.95 -4.51 -11.73
CA ARG A 93 -3.24 -3.08 -11.88
C ARG A 93 -2.20 -2.18 -11.21
N LEU A 94 -1.50 -2.69 -10.19
CA LEU A 94 -0.35 -2.06 -9.53
C LEU A 94 0.98 -2.36 -10.25
N ARG A 95 0.94 -3.00 -11.42
CA ARG A 95 2.12 -3.46 -12.19
C ARG A 95 2.98 -4.51 -11.46
N VAL A 96 2.39 -5.20 -10.48
CA VAL A 96 3.01 -6.32 -9.76
C VAL A 96 2.46 -7.62 -10.34
N GLN A 97 3.20 -8.28 -11.22
CA GLN A 97 2.73 -9.46 -11.95
C GLN A 97 3.23 -10.78 -11.32
N PRO A 98 2.37 -11.82 -11.25
CA PRO A 98 2.84 -13.16 -10.93
C PRO A 98 3.55 -13.78 -12.15
N GLY A 99 4.70 -14.42 -11.91
CA GLY A 99 5.43 -15.21 -12.93
C GLY A 99 6.74 -14.58 -13.43
N GLU A 100 6.95 -13.29 -13.19
CA GLU A 100 8.23 -12.61 -13.45
C GLU A 100 8.88 -12.18 -12.14
N LYS A 101 10.22 -12.15 -12.11
CA LYS A 101 10.94 -11.57 -10.97
C LYS A 101 10.82 -10.06 -11.00
N HIS A 102 10.12 -9.52 -10.01
CA HIS A 102 10.04 -8.08 -9.78
C HIS A 102 11.36 -7.58 -9.17
N GLU A 103 11.87 -6.44 -9.64
CA GLU A 103 13.16 -5.88 -9.19
C GLU A 103 13.24 -5.70 -7.66
N VAL A 104 12.12 -5.27 -7.05
CA VAL A 104 12.03 -5.04 -5.59
C VAL A 104 11.51 -6.26 -4.82
N PHE A 105 10.57 -7.03 -5.38
CA PHE A 105 9.82 -8.05 -4.65
C PHE A 105 10.30 -9.48 -4.94
N GLY A 106 11.16 -9.66 -5.94
CA GLY A 106 11.60 -10.96 -6.41
C GLY A 106 10.43 -11.76 -7.00
N ASP A 107 10.32 -13.03 -6.61
CA ASP A 107 9.18 -13.87 -6.99
C ASP A 107 7.93 -13.47 -6.20
N VAL A 108 7.09 -12.64 -6.82
CA VAL A 108 5.85 -12.13 -6.23
C VAL A 108 4.90 -13.27 -5.86
N LYS A 109 4.85 -14.35 -6.67
CA LYS A 109 3.94 -15.46 -6.39
C LYS A 109 4.32 -16.12 -5.09
N LYS A 110 5.59 -16.48 -4.95
CA LYS A 110 6.15 -17.05 -3.73
C LYS A 110 6.00 -16.11 -2.53
N LEU A 111 6.29 -14.83 -2.71
CA LEU A 111 6.15 -13.81 -1.66
C LEU A 111 4.72 -13.78 -1.09
N VAL A 112 3.71 -13.73 -1.96
CA VAL A 112 2.31 -13.60 -1.54
C VAL A 112 1.75 -14.92 -0.97
N THR A 113 2.03 -16.06 -1.60
CA THR A 113 1.41 -17.35 -1.22
C THR A 113 2.16 -18.10 -0.14
N GLU A 114 3.45 -17.82 0.05
CA GLU A 114 4.29 -18.53 1.04
C GLU A 114 4.82 -17.58 2.11
N GLU A 115 5.55 -16.53 1.73
CA GLU A 115 6.22 -15.68 2.72
C GLU A 115 5.22 -14.92 3.59
N PHE A 116 4.24 -14.25 2.99
CA PHE A 116 3.21 -13.51 3.74
C PHE A 116 2.26 -14.43 4.52
N VAL A 117 2.02 -15.65 4.03
CA VAL A 117 1.17 -16.64 4.74
C VAL A 117 1.90 -17.22 5.96
N ARG A 118 3.23 -17.33 5.91
CA ARG A 118 4.04 -17.85 7.01
C ARG A 118 4.39 -16.79 8.06
N GLN A 119 4.27 -15.51 7.73
CA GLN A 119 4.39 -14.41 8.69
C GLN A 119 3.20 -14.46 9.64
N LYS A 120 3.48 -14.57 10.94
CA LYS A 120 2.49 -14.50 12.03
C LYS A 120 2.46 -13.10 12.62
#